data_AF-W7U1A2-F1
#
_entry.id   AF-W7U1A2-F1
#
_cell.length_a   1.000
_cell.length_b   1.000
_cell.length_c   1.000
_cell.angle_alpha   90.00
_cell.angle_beta   90.00
_cell.angle_gamma   90.00
#
_symmetry.space_group_name_H-M   'P 1'
#
loop_
_entity.id
_entity.type
_entity.pdbx_description
1 polymer ?
#
loop_
_entity_poly.entity_id
_entity_poly.type
_entity_poly.pdbx_seq_one_letter_code
_entity_poly.pdbx_strand_id
1 'polypeptide(L)'
;MGLLERYHASPHRQKINNVLMVAGFLSLSVPLLAEGVQFILRFRRRTDDKTVTRRAPSKIYRVVVSGGPCSGKTSSLTHLRDACMHAGYEVLVVPEVPTLLMQGGALYPGLDGGPRLVAFEVALIQLQIQMEESFAMIARSTGQPTVILHDRGSVDVAAYLMPSDWLAVLSALGGLSTLDLASRYHQVVHLVTAADGAPSFYTLSNNASRTESAKDSRVIDRRIKSAWSLHPHQVIIGNETDFAGKLAKATDVVLVGAHKFFSEASKETGDIEEGGCGGGENFGRRRFK
;
A
#
# COMPACT_ATOMS: atom_id res chain seq x y z
N MET A 1 1.93 41.67 65.74
CA MET A 1 2.68 40.40 65.64
C MET A 1 3.20 40.27 64.20
N GLY A 2 4.53 40.43 64.00
CA GLY A 2 5.32 40.13 62.78
C GLY A 2 5.07 41.04 61.57
N LEU A 3 5.77 42.18 61.34
CA LEU A 3 7.19 42.45 61.06
C LEU A 3 7.76 41.78 59.78
N LEU A 4 8.06 42.64 58.78
CA LEU A 4 9.21 42.67 57.82
C LEU A 4 9.52 41.39 57.00
N GLU A 5 9.95 41.38 55.74
CA GLU A 5 10.53 42.36 54.83
C GLU A 5 10.57 41.73 53.42
N ARG A 6 10.68 42.56 52.39
CA ARG A 6 11.01 42.15 51.01
C ARG A 6 12.50 41.74 50.95
N TYR A 7 12.90 40.85 50.03
CA TYR A 7 13.97 41.06 49.01
C TYR A 7 14.42 39.75 48.31
N HIS A 8 14.58 39.84 46.98
CA HIS A 8 15.44 39.11 46.00
C HIS A 8 15.68 37.57 46.12
N ALA A 9 15.73 36.73 45.07
CA ALA A 9 16.22 36.89 43.71
C ALA A 9 15.71 35.75 42.79
N SER A 10 15.76 35.96 41.48
CA SER A 10 15.72 34.97 40.38
C SER A 10 17.13 34.90 39.73
N PRO A 11 17.54 34.01 38.81
CA PRO A 11 16.97 32.76 38.24
C PRO A 11 17.98 31.56 38.16
N HIS A 12 17.52 30.43 37.60
CA HIS A 12 18.32 29.43 36.84
C HIS A 12 19.52 28.70 37.49
N ARG A 13 19.27 27.51 38.06
CA ARG A 13 20.07 26.26 37.87
C ARG A 13 19.53 25.12 38.75
N GLN A 14 18.63 24.29 38.22
CA GLN A 14 18.52 22.89 38.65
C GLN A 14 17.65 22.10 37.66
N LYS A 15 18.30 21.69 36.56
CA LYS A 15 17.94 20.46 35.84
C LYS A 15 18.72 19.32 36.48
N ILE A 16 18.15 18.12 36.44
CA ILE A 16 18.76 16.81 36.71
C ILE A 16 18.76 16.42 38.18
N ASN A 17 17.68 15.73 38.61
CA ASN A 17 17.72 14.50 39.42
C ASN A 17 16.31 14.21 39.95
N ASN A 18 15.52 13.49 39.16
CA ASN A 18 14.39 12.68 39.66
C ASN A 18 14.28 11.40 38.81
N VAL A 19 15.42 10.73 38.66
CA VAL A 19 15.55 9.35 38.18
C VAL A 19 16.50 8.64 39.13
N LEU A 20 16.03 8.31 40.34
CA LEU A 20 16.55 7.23 41.20
C LEU A 20 15.80 7.28 42.53
N MET A 21 14.84 6.37 42.73
CA MET A 21 14.39 5.80 44.02
C MET A 21 12.93 5.35 43.92
N VAL A 22 12.67 4.32 43.10
CA VAL A 22 11.73 3.25 43.47
C VAL A 22 12.27 1.98 42.84
N ALA A 23 13.36 1.46 43.40
CA ALA A 23 13.84 0.11 43.14
C ALA A 23 13.79 -0.63 44.47
N GLY A 24 12.84 -1.55 44.60
CA GLY A 24 12.67 -2.34 45.80
C GLY A 24 11.62 -3.43 45.61
N PHE A 25 12.09 -4.60 45.18
CA PHE A 25 11.46 -5.91 45.32
C PHE A 25 10.21 -6.22 44.46
N LEU A 26 10.44 -6.89 43.32
CA LEU A 26 9.96 -8.26 43.09
C LEU A 26 10.69 -8.84 41.87
N SER A 27 11.60 -9.76 42.13
CA SER A 27 12.26 -10.59 41.13
C SER A 27 11.27 -11.62 40.61
N LEU A 28 10.91 -11.53 39.33
CA LEU A 28 10.49 -12.65 38.50
C LEU A 28 10.84 -12.31 37.06
N SER A 29 11.69 -13.16 36.49
CA SER A 29 12.36 -13.05 35.21
C SER A 29 11.37 -12.93 34.05
N VAL A 30 11.41 -11.82 33.29
CA VAL A 30 10.78 -11.75 31.97
C VAL A 30 11.80 -11.23 30.95
N PRO A 31 12.61 -12.11 30.34
CA PRO A 31 13.46 -11.73 29.20
C PRO A 31 12.65 -11.43 27.92
N LEU A 32 11.36 -11.79 27.87
CA LEU A 32 10.58 -11.84 26.64
C LEU A 32 10.02 -10.49 26.16
N LEU A 33 9.87 -9.50 27.06
CA LEU A 33 9.35 -8.17 26.70
C LEU A 33 10.42 -7.27 26.09
N ALA A 34 11.69 -7.45 26.47
CA ALA A 34 12.80 -6.66 25.94
C ALA A 34 13.12 -7.02 24.48
N GLU A 35 13.02 -8.30 24.10
CA GLU A 35 13.20 -8.72 22.71
C GLU A 35 12.04 -8.28 21.80
N GLY A 36 10.80 -8.29 22.29
CA GLY A 36 9.64 -7.82 21.54
C GLY A 36 9.69 -6.32 21.24
N VAL A 37 10.12 -5.49 22.19
CA VAL A 37 10.27 -4.04 21.98
C VAL A 37 11.47 -3.74 21.08
N GLN A 38 12.58 -4.48 21.20
CA GLN A 38 13.71 -4.37 20.27
C GLN A 38 13.35 -4.83 18.85
N PHE A 39 12.46 -5.82 18.70
CA PHE A 39 11.93 -6.26 17.41
C PHE A 39 11.08 -5.16 16.73
N ILE A 40 10.20 -4.50 17.48
CA ILE A 40 9.38 -3.38 16.99
C ILE A 40 10.24 -2.14 16.68
N LEU A 41 11.25 -1.84 17.49
CA LEU A 41 12.18 -0.73 17.23
C LEU A 41 13.14 -1.01 16.05
N ARG A 42 13.49 -2.28 15.78
CA ARG A 42 14.23 -2.69 14.57
C ARG A 42 13.41 -2.48 13.29
N PHE A 43 12.09 -2.64 13.35
CA PHE A 43 11.22 -2.37 12.19
C PHE A 43 11.14 -0.87 11.88
N ARG A 44 11.37 0.00 12.88
CA ARG A 44 11.27 1.46 12.76
C ARG A 44 12.59 2.17 12.42
N ARG A 45 13.70 1.45 12.28
CA ARG A 45 14.98 1.99 11.76
C ARG A 45 15.50 1.12 10.61
N ARG A 46 14.88 1.27 9.44
CA ARG A 46 15.52 0.93 8.16
C ARG A 46 15.21 2.00 7.12
N THR A 47 15.52 3.23 7.48
CA THR A 47 15.70 4.36 6.56
C THR A 47 16.99 5.04 6.99
N ASP A 48 17.89 5.27 6.03
CA ASP A 48 19.27 5.76 6.15
C ASP A 48 20.37 4.70 6.26
N ASP A 49 20.45 3.84 5.25
CA ASP A 49 21.76 3.44 4.72
C ASP A 49 21.95 4.17 3.38
N LYS A 50 22.83 5.17 3.36
CA LYS A 50 23.18 5.98 2.19
C LYS A 50 24.30 5.33 1.36
N THR A 51 24.34 4.01 1.30
CA THR A 51 25.06 3.30 0.25
C THR A 51 24.09 3.06 -0.90
N VAL A 52 24.28 3.79 -2.01
CA VAL A 52 23.60 3.52 -3.29
C VAL A 52 24.13 2.20 -3.84
N THR A 53 23.73 1.10 -3.22
CA THR A 53 23.80 -0.22 -3.86
C THR A 53 22.70 -0.23 -4.91
N ARG A 54 23.07 -0.35 -6.20
CA ARG A 54 22.11 -0.51 -7.31
C ARG A 54 21.16 -1.66 -6.93
N ARG A 55 19.94 -1.31 -6.55
CA ARG A 55 18.92 -2.26 -6.10
C ARG A 55 18.61 -3.14 -7.31
N ALA A 56 18.74 -4.46 -7.18
CA ALA A 56 18.35 -5.37 -8.25
C ALA A 56 16.93 -5.03 -8.72
N PRO A 57 16.66 -5.04 -10.04
CA PRO A 57 15.40 -4.56 -10.56
C PRO A 57 14.23 -5.34 -9.97
N SER A 58 13.15 -4.61 -9.66
CA SER A 58 12.00 -5.19 -8.98
C SER A 58 11.36 -6.26 -9.86
N LYS A 59 11.35 -7.50 -9.38
CA LYS A 59 10.60 -8.61 -10.00
C LYS A 59 9.11 -8.62 -9.64
N ILE A 60 8.60 -7.54 -9.08
CA ILE A 60 7.21 -7.42 -8.63
C ILE A 60 6.54 -6.26 -9.33
N TYR A 61 5.52 -6.58 -10.11
CA TYR A 61 4.60 -5.63 -10.72
C TYR A 61 3.32 -5.58 -9.88
N ARG A 62 2.89 -4.38 -9.47
CA ARG A 62 1.74 -4.19 -8.56
C ARG A 62 0.64 -3.45 -9.27
N VAL A 63 -0.54 -4.04 -9.32
CA VAL A 63 -1.69 -3.53 -10.06
C VAL A 63 -2.90 -3.43 -9.16
N VAL A 64 -3.48 -2.25 -9.03
CA VAL A 64 -4.76 -2.07 -8.35
C VAL A 64 -5.89 -2.23 -9.34
N VAL A 65 -6.86 -3.07 -9.00
CA VAL A 65 -8.16 -3.10 -9.67
C VAL A 65 -9.14 -2.29 -8.82
N SER A 66 -9.46 -1.09 -9.29
CA SER A 66 -10.30 -0.11 -8.59
C SER A 66 -11.65 0.08 -9.31
N GLY A 67 -12.54 0.85 -8.69
CA GLY A 67 -13.84 1.22 -9.25
C GLY A 67 -14.96 1.20 -8.22
N GLY A 68 -16.09 1.80 -8.58
CA GLY A 68 -17.27 1.86 -7.74
C GLY A 68 -17.92 0.48 -7.49
N PRO A 69 -18.98 0.43 -6.67
CA PRO A 69 -19.81 -0.76 -6.52
C PRO A 69 -20.30 -1.27 -7.88
N CYS A 70 -20.37 -2.59 -8.02
CA CYS A 70 -20.84 -3.29 -9.22
C CYS A 70 -20.09 -2.92 -10.52
N SER A 71 -18.78 -2.65 -10.43
CA SER A 71 -17.92 -2.43 -11.61
C SER A 71 -17.35 -3.70 -12.25
N GLY A 72 -17.46 -4.85 -11.58
CA GLY A 72 -16.95 -6.14 -12.06
C GLY A 72 -15.59 -6.57 -11.49
N LYS A 73 -15.05 -5.87 -10.48
CA LYS A 73 -13.71 -6.14 -9.89
C LYS A 73 -13.43 -7.61 -9.60
N THR A 74 -14.32 -8.31 -8.89
CA THR A 74 -14.12 -9.71 -8.53
C THR A 74 -13.95 -10.61 -9.76
N SER A 75 -14.83 -10.48 -10.75
CA SER A 75 -14.70 -11.23 -12.01
C SER A 75 -13.46 -10.84 -12.81
N SER A 76 -13.10 -9.55 -12.82
CA SER A 76 -11.88 -9.06 -13.47
C SER A 76 -10.63 -9.58 -12.79
N LEU A 77 -10.57 -9.65 -11.46
CA LEU A 77 -9.45 -10.21 -10.71
C LEU A 77 -9.25 -11.70 -11.03
N THR A 78 -10.34 -12.49 -11.11
CA THR A 78 -10.26 -13.89 -11.54
C THR A 78 -9.71 -14.00 -12.96
N HIS A 79 -10.26 -13.23 -13.91
CA HIS A 79 -9.83 -13.27 -15.30
C HIS A 79 -8.37 -12.82 -15.48
N LEU A 80 -7.98 -11.75 -14.79
CA LEU A 80 -6.62 -11.23 -14.77
C LEU A 80 -5.63 -12.25 -14.20
N ARG A 81 -5.99 -12.89 -13.09
CA ARG A 81 -5.15 -13.92 -12.48
C ARG A 81 -4.86 -15.03 -13.47
N ASP A 82 -5.92 -15.59 -14.07
CA ASP A 82 -5.77 -16.70 -15.00
C ASP A 82 -4.94 -16.28 -16.21
N ALA A 83 -5.23 -15.13 -16.83
CA ALA A 83 -4.48 -14.63 -17.99
C ALA A 83 -2.99 -14.36 -17.69
N CYS A 84 -2.68 -13.72 -16.57
CA CYS A 84 -1.29 -13.47 -16.16
C CYS A 84 -0.53 -14.78 -15.89
N MET A 85 -1.19 -15.78 -15.30
CA MET A 85 -0.58 -17.11 -15.11
C MET A 85 -0.31 -17.80 -16.46
N HIS A 86 -1.24 -17.73 -17.42
CA HIS A 86 -1.03 -18.25 -18.77
C HIS A 86 0.11 -17.53 -19.51
N ALA A 87 0.35 -16.25 -19.20
CA ALA A 87 1.48 -15.49 -19.71
C ALA A 87 2.82 -15.81 -19.03
N GLY A 88 2.84 -16.74 -18.06
CA GLY A 88 4.05 -17.21 -17.39
C GLY A 88 4.46 -16.41 -16.15
N TYR A 89 3.58 -15.53 -15.64
CA TYR A 89 3.84 -14.81 -14.40
C TYR A 89 3.35 -15.59 -13.19
N GLU A 90 4.08 -15.47 -12.08
CA GLU A 90 3.48 -15.76 -10.77
C GLU A 90 2.44 -14.69 -10.46
N VAL A 91 1.31 -15.07 -9.87
CA VAL A 91 0.25 -14.13 -9.53
C VAL A 91 -0.19 -14.31 -8.08
N LEU A 92 -0.17 -13.21 -7.34
CA LEU A 92 -0.77 -13.14 -6.01
C LEU A 92 -1.89 -12.10 -6.00
N VAL A 93 -2.92 -12.32 -5.18
CA VAL A 93 -4.06 -11.41 -5.06
C VAL A 93 -4.19 -10.95 -3.61
N VAL A 94 -4.02 -9.66 -3.37
CA VAL A 94 -4.30 -9.03 -2.08
C VAL A 94 -5.81 -8.79 -1.99
N PRO A 95 -6.52 -9.40 -1.02
CA PRO A 95 -7.97 -9.26 -0.89
C PRO A 95 -8.38 -7.90 -0.34
N GLU A 96 -9.67 -7.57 -0.50
CA GLU A 96 -10.28 -6.32 -0.02
C GLU A 96 -10.30 -6.25 1.51
N VAL A 97 -9.56 -5.29 2.08
CA VAL A 97 -9.47 -5.06 3.53
C VAL A 97 -10.81 -4.72 4.18
N PRO A 98 -11.68 -3.83 3.63
CA PRO A 98 -12.98 -3.57 4.24
C PRO A 98 -13.78 -4.86 4.50
N THR A 99 -13.81 -5.78 3.53
CA THR A 99 -14.51 -7.06 3.65
C THR A 99 -13.91 -7.92 4.77
N LEU A 100 -12.58 -7.98 4.90
CA LEU A 100 -11.91 -8.70 5.99
C LEU A 100 -12.25 -8.13 7.37
N LEU A 101 -12.22 -6.81 7.52
CA LEU A 101 -12.55 -6.15 8.78
C LEU A 101 -14.00 -6.40 9.18
N MET A 102 -14.94 -6.28 8.23
CA MET A 102 -16.36 -6.51 8.47
C MET A 102 -16.67 -7.96 8.80
N GLN A 103 -16.03 -8.93 8.15
CA GLN A 103 -16.12 -10.35 8.50
C GLN A 103 -15.57 -10.64 9.91
N GLY A 104 -14.58 -9.86 10.35
CA GLY A 104 -14.06 -9.89 11.73
C GLY A 104 -14.96 -9.20 12.77
N GLY A 105 -16.11 -8.66 12.38
CA GLY A 105 -17.05 -7.98 13.27
C GLY A 105 -16.83 -6.48 13.44
N ALA A 106 -15.93 -5.86 12.66
CA ALA A 106 -15.80 -4.42 12.65
C ALA A 106 -17.03 -3.78 11.99
N LEU A 107 -17.64 -2.82 12.67
CA LEU A 107 -18.79 -2.07 12.16
C LEU A 107 -18.31 -0.78 11.50
N TYR A 108 -18.67 -0.58 10.24
CA TYR A 108 -18.38 0.67 9.53
C TYR A 108 -19.11 1.83 10.23
N PRO A 109 -18.39 2.89 10.68
CA PRO A 109 -19.00 3.97 11.46
C PRO A 109 -20.01 4.85 10.70
N GLY A 110 -20.10 4.71 9.37
CA GLY A 110 -20.87 5.61 8.51
C GLY A 110 -20.09 6.87 8.15
N LEU A 111 -20.55 7.57 7.10
CA LEU A 111 -19.91 8.79 6.59
C LEU A 111 -19.95 9.96 7.60
N ASP A 112 -20.90 9.92 8.53
CA ASP A 112 -21.10 10.86 9.64
C ASP A 112 -20.45 10.37 10.96
N GLY A 113 -19.65 9.30 10.91
CA GLY A 113 -19.02 8.69 12.08
C GLY A 113 -17.91 9.52 12.76
N GLY A 114 -17.57 10.70 12.21
CA GLY A 114 -16.62 11.64 12.80
C GLY A 114 -15.27 11.01 13.16
N PRO A 115 -14.75 11.20 14.40
CA PRO A 115 -13.47 10.61 14.82
C PRO A 115 -13.41 9.08 14.73
N ARG A 116 -14.55 8.39 14.85
CA ARG A 116 -14.60 6.92 14.70
C ARG A 116 -14.36 6.50 13.26
N LEU A 117 -14.88 7.26 12.29
CA LEU A 117 -14.62 7.03 10.88
C LEU A 117 -13.13 7.20 10.57
N VAL A 118 -12.52 8.30 11.02
CA VAL A 118 -11.07 8.53 10.86
C VAL A 118 -10.25 7.37 11.44
N ALA A 119 -10.55 6.93 12.66
CA ALA A 119 -9.84 5.81 13.27
C ALA A 119 -10.02 4.49 12.49
N PHE A 120 -11.23 4.23 11.98
CA PHE A 120 -11.52 3.05 11.16
C PHE A 120 -10.70 3.07 9.87
N GLU A 121 -10.67 4.19 9.16
CA GLU A 121 -9.96 4.32 7.88
C GLU A 121 -8.43 4.29 8.06
N VAL A 122 -7.90 4.85 9.16
CA VAL A 122 -6.47 4.70 9.52
C VAL A 122 -6.13 3.22 9.71
N ALA A 123 -6.93 2.48 10.49
CA ALA A 123 -6.70 1.06 10.72
C ALA A 123 -6.80 0.24 9.43
N LEU A 124 -7.77 0.57 8.57
CA LEU A 124 -7.95 -0.04 7.25
C LEU A 124 -6.71 0.17 6.37
N ILE A 125 -6.21 1.40 6.24
CA ILE A 125 -5.04 1.68 5.40
C ILE A 125 -3.77 1.05 5.97
N GLN A 126 -3.60 1.03 7.29
CA GLN A 126 -2.48 0.33 7.93
C GLN A 126 -2.49 -1.17 7.63
N LEU A 127 -3.67 -1.81 7.74
CA LEU A 127 -3.82 -3.22 7.40
C LEU A 127 -3.57 -3.47 5.90
N GLN A 128 -4.09 -2.60 5.02
CA GLN A 128 -3.81 -2.65 3.58
C GLN A 128 -2.30 -2.61 3.31
N ILE A 129 -1.59 -1.62 3.85
CA ILE A 129 -0.13 -1.49 3.68
C ILE A 129 0.59 -2.74 4.18
N GLN A 130 0.20 -3.27 5.34
CA GLN A 130 0.83 -4.46 5.90
C GLN A 130 0.59 -5.71 5.02
N MET A 131 -0.63 -5.88 4.49
CA MET A 131 -0.95 -6.98 3.58
C MET A 131 -0.13 -6.87 2.28
N GLU A 132 -0.04 -5.67 1.71
CA GLU A 132 0.78 -5.43 0.51
C GLU A 132 2.25 -5.81 0.73
N GLU A 133 2.83 -5.46 1.88
CA GLU A 133 4.22 -5.82 2.18
C GLU A 133 4.39 -7.32 2.45
N SER A 134 3.44 -7.96 3.13
CA SER A 134 3.46 -9.40 3.35
C SER A 134 3.41 -10.18 2.03
N PHE A 135 2.51 -9.80 1.11
CA PHE A 135 2.41 -10.42 -0.21
C PHE A 135 3.63 -10.14 -1.07
N ALA A 136 4.17 -8.92 -1.01
CA ALA A 136 5.41 -8.60 -1.71
C ALA A 136 6.61 -9.37 -1.13
N MET A 137 6.65 -9.64 0.17
CA MET A 137 7.69 -10.48 0.78
C MET A 137 7.60 -11.93 0.28
N ILE A 138 6.39 -12.48 0.17
CA ILE A 138 6.16 -13.82 -0.41
C ILE A 138 6.61 -13.84 -1.88
N ALA A 139 6.18 -12.88 -2.70
CA ALA A 139 6.61 -12.78 -4.09
C ALA A 139 8.14 -12.65 -4.26
N ARG A 140 8.82 -11.94 -3.35
CA ARG A 140 10.29 -11.83 -3.40
C ARG A 140 10.99 -13.16 -3.11
N SER A 141 10.38 -14.05 -2.31
CA SER A 141 11.02 -15.31 -1.91
C SER A 141 11.08 -16.33 -3.06
N THR A 142 10.22 -16.19 -4.07
CA THR A 142 10.17 -17.11 -5.22
C THR A 142 11.22 -16.79 -6.28
N GLY A 143 11.66 -15.52 -6.35
CA GLY A 143 12.58 -15.04 -7.37
C GLY A 143 11.99 -14.96 -8.78
N GLN A 144 10.68 -15.21 -8.93
CA GLN A 144 9.96 -15.20 -10.21
C GLN A 144 9.38 -13.82 -10.51
N PRO A 145 9.25 -13.42 -11.80
CA PRO A 145 8.43 -12.28 -12.19
C PRO A 145 6.99 -12.46 -11.68
N THR A 146 6.58 -11.60 -10.75
CA THR A 146 5.30 -11.73 -10.04
C THR A 146 4.41 -10.52 -10.28
N VAL A 147 3.18 -10.76 -10.69
CA VAL A 147 2.10 -9.74 -10.70
C VAL A 147 1.30 -9.85 -9.42
N ILE A 148 1.29 -8.80 -8.61
CA ILE A 148 0.42 -8.69 -7.43
C ILE A 148 -0.78 -7.85 -7.81
N LEU A 149 -1.94 -8.48 -7.83
CA LEU A 149 -3.23 -7.82 -8.04
C LEU A 149 -3.81 -7.40 -6.70
N HIS A 150 -4.32 -6.18 -6.60
CA HIS A 150 -4.96 -5.67 -5.39
C HIS A 150 -6.45 -5.45 -5.66
N ASP A 151 -7.31 -6.09 -4.87
CA ASP A 151 -8.74 -5.78 -4.83
C ASP A 151 -8.94 -4.47 -4.04
N ARG A 152 -8.92 -3.36 -4.78
CA ARG A 152 -8.79 -1.97 -4.31
C ARG A 152 -7.42 -1.61 -3.76
N GLY A 153 -7.14 -0.30 -3.79
CA GLY A 153 -5.93 0.29 -3.22
C GLY A 153 -6.27 1.32 -2.14
N SER A 154 -5.26 1.71 -1.36
CA SER A 154 -5.42 2.65 -0.23
C SER A 154 -6.01 4.02 -0.63
N VAL A 155 -5.80 4.48 -1.86
CA VAL A 155 -6.34 5.75 -2.36
C VAL A 155 -7.85 5.67 -2.64
N ASP A 156 -8.45 4.49 -2.81
CA ASP A 156 -9.91 4.34 -2.93
C ASP A 156 -10.64 4.95 -1.72
N VAL A 157 -10.04 4.86 -0.53
CA VAL A 157 -10.60 5.35 0.74
C VAL A 157 -10.92 6.85 0.68
N ALA A 158 -10.11 7.64 -0.03
CA ALA A 158 -10.31 9.08 -0.16
C ALA A 158 -11.66 9.44 -0.80
N ALA A 159 -12.25 8.56 -1.62
CA ALA A 159 -13.54 8.78 -2.26
C ALA A 159 -14.73 8.74 -1.28
N TYR A 160 -14.54 8.11 -0.12
CA TYR A 160 -15.54 7.91 0.92
C TYR A 160 -15.41 8.94 2.04
N LEU A 161 -14.49 9.90 1.94
CA LEU A 161 -14.21 10.86 3.00
C LEU A 161 -14.41 12.30 2.55
N MET A 162 -14.73 13.16 3.51
CA MET A 162 -14.60 14.59 3.32
C MET A 162 -13.11 14.97 3.27
N PRO A 163 -12.72 16.04 2.55
CA PRO A 163 -11.32 16.44 2.46
C PRO A 163 -10.62 16.64 3.82
N SER A 164 -11.34 17.15 4.82
CA SER A 164 -10.83 17.30 6.19
C SER A 164 -10.51 15.97 6.86
N ASP A 165 -11.38 14.97 6.69
CA ASP A 165 -11.19 13.64 7.27
C ASP A 165 -10.07 12.90 6.57
N TRP A 166 -9.95 13.05 5.25
CA TRP A 166 -8.83 12.49 4.49
C TRP A 166 -7.49 13.05 4.98
N LEU A 167 -7.39 14.36 5.20
CA LEU A 167 -6.20 14.98 5.76
C LEU A 167 -5.90 14.49 7.19
N ALA A 168 -6.93 14.27 8.01
CA ALA A 168 -6.77 13.71 9.35
C ALA A 168 -6.24 12.27 9.31
N VAL A 169 -6.76 11.44 8.40
CA VAL A 169 -6.27 10.06 8.16
C VAL A 169 -4.80 10.09 7.73
N LEU A 170 -4.43 10.89 6.74
CA LEU A 170 -3.06 11.04 6.26
C LEU A 170 -2.09 11.51 7.36
N SER A 171 -2.52 12.48 8.19
CA SER A 171 -1.75 12.95 9.35
C SER A 171 -1.51 11.83 10.36
N ALA A 172 -2.55 11.05 10.69
CA ALA A 172 -2.46 9.91 11.60
C ALA A 172 -1.59 8.76 11.06
N LEU A 173 -1.45 8.65 9.73
CA LEU A 173 -0.54 7.71 9.07
C LEU A 173 0.92 8.19 9.04
N GLY A 174 1.27 9.18 9.86
CA GLY A 174 2.63 9.72 9.93
C GLY A 174 2.91 10.82 8.91
N GLY A 175 1.86 11.48 8.40
CA GLY A 175 1.98 12.58 7.44
C GLY A 175 2.24 12.14 6.00
N LEU A 176 1.83 10.92 5.64
CA LEU A 176 1.87 10.48 4.24
C LEU A 176 1.01 11.39 3.36
N SER A 177 1.42 11.59 2.12
CA SER A 177 0.58 12.21 1.10
C SER A 177 -0.24 11.16 0.34
N THR A 178 -1.29 11.60 -0.35
CA THR A 178 -2.00 10.74 -1.32
C THR A 178 -1.05 10.16 -2.38
N LEU A 179 -0.03 10.92 -2.78
CA LEU A 179 0.96 10.47 -3.75
C LEU A 179 1.85 9.36 -3.18
N ASP A 180 2.22 9.43 -1.91
CA ASP A 180 3.00 8.37 -1.25
C ASP A 180 2.21 7.05 -1.27
N LEU A 181 0.92 7.10 -0.96
CA LEU A 181 0.03 5.94 -1.05
C LEU A 181 -0.12 5.43 -2.50
N ALA A 182 -0.28 6.34 -3.46
CA ALA A 182 -0.43 6.00 -4.87
C ALA A 182 0.86 5.37 -5.47
N SER A 183 2.04 5.86 -5.08
CA SER A 183 3.35 5.42 -5.58
C SER A 183 3.69 3.96 -5.26
N ARG A 184 2.90 3.32 -4.38
CA ARG A 184 3.04 1.91 -4.02
C ARG A 184 2.66 0.98 -5.17
N TYR A 185 1.87 1.47 -6.11
CA TYR A 185 1.36 0.69 -7.25
C TYR A 185 2.04 1.13 -8.53
N HIS A 186 2.20 0.19 -9.46
CA HIS A 186 2.79 0.48 -10.77
C HIS A 186 1.70 0.82 -11.80
N GLN A 187 0.48 0.33 -11.60
CA GLN A 187 -0.66 0.57 -12.48
C GLN A 187 -1.96 0.55 -11.68
N VAL A 188 -2.91 1.37 -12.13
CA VAL A 188 -4.26 1.44 -11.58
C VAL A 188 -5.24 1.19 -12.73
N VAL A 189 -6.02 0.12 -12.62
CA VAL A 189 -7.10 -0.20 -13.56
C VAL A 189 -8.41 0.17 -12.92
N HIS A 190 -9.01 1.28 -13.36
CA HIS A 190 -10.32 1.71 -12.89
C HIS A 190 -11.41 1.11 -13.77
N LEU A 191 -12.19 0.19 -13.20
CA LEU A 191 -13.38 -0.35 -13.85
C LEU A 191 -14.56 0.55 -13.55
N VAL A 192 -15.16 1.15 -14.58
CA VAL A 192 -16.36 2.00 -14.42
C VAL A 192 -17.52 1.15 -13.92
N THR A 193 -18.23 1.60 -12.89
CA THR A 193 -19.44 0.94 -12.37
C THR A 193 -20.46 0.63 -13.47
N ALA A 194 -21.13 -0.53 -13.42
CA ALA A 194 -22.22 -0.85 -14.34
C ALA A 194 -23.37 0.19 -14.27
N ALA A 195 -23.52 0.90 -13.15
CA ALA A 195 -24.49 1.98 -13.06
C ALA A 195 -24.26 3.06 -14.13
N ASP A 196 -23.02 3.28 -14.58
CA ASP A 196 -22.66 4.24 -15.62
C ASP A 196 -22.45 3.53 -16.97
N GLY A 197 -23.43 3.63 -17.88
CA GLY A 197 -23.37 3.04 -19.22
C GLY A 197 -23.87 1.59 -19.36
N ALA A 198 -24.14 0.87 -18.28
CA ALA A 198 -24.64 -0.52 -18.33
C ALA A 198 -25.72 -0.85 -17.25
N PRO A 199 -26.76 -0.02 -17.07
CA PRO A 199 -27.67 -0.09 -15.92
C PRO A 199 -28.43 -1.41 -15.79
N SER A 200 -28.65 -2.14 -16.90
CA SER A 200 -29.27 -3.47 -16.90
C SER A 200 -28.47 -4.53 -16.13
N PHE A 201 -27.16 -4.32 -15.95
CA PHE A 201 -26.27 -5.21 -15.23
C PHE A 201 -25.97 -4.74 -13.81
N TYR A 202 -26.54 -3.61 -13.38
CA TYR A 202 -26.43 -3.16 -12.01
C TYR A 202 -27.40 -3.93 -11.12
N THR A 203 -26.91 -4.94 -10.41
CA THR A 203 -27.70 -5.73 -9.47
C THR A 203 -27.15 -5.60 -8.05
N LEU A 204 -28.06 -5.58 -7.07
CA LEU A 204 -27.72 -5.62 -5.64
C LEU A 204 -27.68 -7.06 -5.09
N SER A 205 -28.06 -8.05 -5.92
CA SER A 205 -28.21 -9.45 -5.53
C SER A 205 -26.92 -10.11 -5.04
N ASN A 206 -25.76 -9.58 -5.43
CA ASN A 206 -24.48 -10.28 -5.27
C ASN A 206 -23.72 -9.86 -3.99
N ASN A 207 -24.25 -8.91 -3.20
CA ASN A 207 -23.67 -8.52 -1.91
C ASN A 207 -24.76 -8.01 -0.96
N ALA A 208 -25.10 -8.82 0.05
CA ALA A 208 -26.08 -8.47 1.10
C ALA A 208 -25.69 -7.22 1.93
N SER A 209 -24.44 -6.75 1.81
CA SER A 209 -23.90 -5.55 2.48
C SER A 209 -23.98 -4.27 1.65
N ARG A 210 -24.45 -4.31 0.39
CA ARG A 210 -24.51 -3.13 -0.48
C ARG A 210 -25.89 -2.49 -0.47
N THR A 211 -25.99 -1.34 0.19
CA THR A 211 -27.22 -0.54 0.33
C THR A 211 -27.27 0.66 -0.61
N GLU A 212 -26.21 0.91 -1.37
CA GLU A 212 -26.04 2.12 -2.18
C GLU A 212 -26.94 2.09 -3.43
N SER A 213 -27.57 3.22 -3.76
CA SER A 213 -28.35 3.30 -5.00
C SER A 213 -27.44 3.32 -6.24
N ALA A 214 -27.99 3.02 -7.42
CA ALA A 214 -27.27 3.18 -8.68
C ALA A 214 -26.75 4.62 -8.88
N LYS A 215 -27.47 5.63 -8.37
CA LYS A 215 -27.03 7.02 -8.41
C LYS A 215 -25.80 7.24 -7.52
N ASP A 216 -25.83 6.75 -6.29
CA ASP A 216 -24.72 6.88 -5.35
C ASP A 216 -23.49 6.14 -5.85
N SER A 217 -23.69 4.96 -6.46
CA SER A 217 -22.61 4.18 -7.09
C SER A 217 -21.90 4.96 -8.20
N ARG A 218 -22.62 5.72 -9.03
CA ARG A 218 -21.99 6.60 -10.05
C ARG A 218 -21.18 7.73 -9.40
N VAL A 219 -21.71 8.32 -8.33
CA VAL A 219 -21.02 9.42 -7.62
C VAL A 219 -19.73 8.91 -6.99
N ILE A 220 -19.79 7.78 -6.29
CA ILE A 220 -18.64 7.13 -5.65
C ILE A 220 -17.63 6.69 -6.72
N ASP A 221 -18.07 6.07 -7.82
CA ASP A 221 -17.18 5.67 -8.92
C ASP A 221 -16.38 6.85 -9.48
N ARG A 222 -17.05 7.99 -9.71
CA ARG A 222 -16.38 9.22 -10.19
C ARG A 222 -15.40 9.76 -9.15
N ARG A 223 -15.73 9.72 -7.86
CA ARG A 223 -14.84 10.15 -6.78
C ARG A 223 -13.59 9.26 -6.70
N ILE A 224 -13.75 7.94 -6.77
CA ILE A 224 -12.63 6.99 -6.83
C ILE A 224 -11.76 7.29 -8.04
N LYS A 225 -12.38 7.43 -9.22
CA LYS A 225 -11.65 7.77 -10.46
C LYS A 225 -10.81 9.03 -10.29
N SER A 226 -11.39 10.08 -9.72
CA SER A 226 -10.71 11.35 -9.48
C SER A 226 -9.61 11.27 -8.42
N ALA A 227 -9.80 10.48 -7.36
CA ALA A 227 -8.78 10.28 -6.32
C ALA A 227 -7.47 9.71 -6.89
N TRP A 228 -7.59 8.87 -7.92
CA TRP A 228 -6.46 8.27 -8.63
C TRP A 228 -5.90 9.12 -9.78
N SER A 229 -6.47 10.28 -10.09
CA SER A 229 -6.12 11.08 -11.29
C SER A 229 -4.67 11.54 -11.39
N LEU A 230 -3.95 11.58 -10.27
CA LEU A 230 -2.53 11.92 -10.22
C LEU A 230 -1.61 10.71 -10.44
N HIS A 231 -2.14 9.49 -10.50
CA HIS A 231 -1.34 8.30 -10.76
C HIS A 231 -1.00 8.22 -12.26
N PRO A 232 0.29 8.17 -12.65
CA PRO A 232 0.72 8.31 -14.05
C PRO A 232 0.25 7.17 -14.96
N HIS A 233 -0.08 6.02 -14.37
CA HIS A 233 -0.53 4.82 -15.08
C HIS A 233 -1.95 4.41 -14.66
N GLN A 234 -2.84 5.38 -14.48
CA GLN A 234 -4.26 5.12 -14.34
C GLN A 234 -4.89 4.85 -15.72
N VAL A 235 -5.56 3.71 -15.87
CA VAL A 235 -6.31 3.33 -17.07
C VAL A 235 -7.77 3.13 -16.73
N ILE A 236 -8.65 3.77 -17.51
CA ILE A 236 -10.10 3.71 -17.32
C ILE A 236 -10.69 2.70 -18.31
N ILE A 237 -11.41 1.71 -17.77
CA ILE A 237 -12.12 0.69 -18.54
C ILE A 237 -13.61 0.95 -18.37
N GLY A 238 -14.22 1.51 -19.43
CA GLY A 238 -15.64 1.81 -19.49
C GLY A 238 -16.51 0.58 -19.75
N ASN A 239 -17.77 0.86 -20.08
CA ASN A 239 -18.78 -0.15 -20.43
C ASN A 239 -19.20 0.01 -21.90
N GLU A 240 -18.26 0.37 -22.79
CA GLU A 240 -18.54 0.59 -24.22
C GLU A 240 -18.80 -0.72 -24.98
N THR A 241 -18.32 -1.84 -24.44
CA THR A 241 -18.51 -3.20 -24.95
C THR A 241 -19.31 -4.05 -23.96
N ASP A 242 -19.59 -5.29 -24.34
CA ASP A 242 -20.16 -6.26 -23.42
C ASP A 242 -19.18 -6.59 -22.26
N PHE A 243 -19.67 -7.33 -21.27
CA PHE A 243 -18.84 -7.63 -20.09
C PHE A 243 -17.57 -8.41 -20.45
N ALA A 244 -17.65 -9.34 -21.42
CA ALA A 244 -16.49 -10.07 -21.89
C ALA A 244 -15.44 -9.14 -22.53
N GLY A 245 -15.86 -8.21 -23.40
CA GLY A 245 -14.99 -7.19 -23.98
C GLY A 245 -14.36 -6.28 -22.92
N LYS A 246 -15.11 -5.93 -21.87
CA LYS A 246 -14.59 -5.18 -20.72
C LYS A 246 -13.48 -5.94 -19.98
N LEU A 247 -13.69 -7.22 -19.70
CA LEU A 247 -12.70 -8.09 -19.06
C LEU A 247 -11.45 -8.26 -19.93
N ALA A 248 -11.62 -8.46 -21.24
CA ALA A 248 -10.53 -8.58 -22.20
C ALA A 248 -9.69 -7.30 -22.24
N LYS A 249 -10.33 -6.12 -22.30
CA LYS A 249 -9.62 -4.83 -22.29
C LYS A 249 -8.84 -4.59 -21.00
N ALA A 250 -9.44 -4.90 -19.85
CA ALA A 250 -8.73 -4.82 -18.56
C ALA A 250 -7.52 -5.77 -18.52
N THR A 251 -7.67 -6.97 -19.07
CA THR A 251 -6.60 -7.98 -19.13
C THR A 251 -5.45 -7.54 -20.02
N ASP A 252 -5.75 -7.08 -21.23
CA ASP A 252 -4.76 -6.61 -22.20
C ASP A 252 -3.90 -5.48 -21.61
N VAL A 253 -4.55 -4.48 -21.00
CA VAL A 253 -3.88 -3.35 -20.36
C VAL A 253 -2.90 -3.78 -19.27
N VAL A 254 -3.26 -4.80 -18.47
CA VAL A 254 -2.38 -5.31 -17.41
C VAL A 254 -1.23 -6.15 -17.98
N LEU A 255 -1.50 -7.00 -18.96
CA LEU A 255 -0.45 -7.82 -19.60
C LEU A 255 0.57 -6.95 -20.33
N VAL A 256 0.12 -5.93 -21.06
CA VAL A 256 1.01 -4.96 -21.71
C VAL A 256 1.84 -4.20 -20.67
N GLY A 257 1.21 -3.77 -19.57
CA GLY A 257 1.90 -3.11 -18.45
C GLY A 257 2.96 -4.00 -17.80
N ALA A 258 2.62 -5.26 -17.51
CA ALA A 258 3.52 -6.25 -16.93
C ALA A 258 4.69 -6.57 -17.86
N HIS A 259 4.41 -6.83 -19.15
CA HIS A 259 5.44 -7.10 -20.14
C HIS A 259 6.43 -5.94 -20.26
N LYS A 260 5.92 -4.70 -20.35
CA LYS A 260 6.76 -3.50 -20.38
C LYS A 260 7.63 -3.42 -19.13
N PHE A 261 7.03 -3.52 -17.95
CA PHE A 261 7.73 -3.42 -16.67
C PHE A 261 8.86 -4.46 -16.53
N PHE A 262 8.59 -5.73 -16.83
CA PHE A 262 9.59 -6.77 -16.72
C PHE A 262 10.66 -6.69 -17.82
N SER A 263 10.31 -6.25 -19.03
CA SER A 263 11.29 -6.05 -20.11
C SER A 263 12.28 -4.92 -19.81
N GLU A 264 11.83 -3.84 -19.17
CA GLU A 264 12.67 -2.71 -18.75
C GLU A 264 13.60 -3.13 -17.60
N ALA A 265 13.07 -3.86 -16.62
CA ALA A 265 13.85 -4.45 -15.54
C ALA A 265 14.99 -5.38 -16.02
N SER A 266 14.75 -6.18 -17.07
CA SER A 266 15.79 -7.06 -17.62
C SER A 266 16.92 -6.29 -18.31
N LYS A 267 16.62 -5.19 -19.02
CA LYS A 267 17.64 -4.35 -19.68
C LYS A 267 18.58 -3.70 -18.66
N GLU A 268 18.02 -3.19 -17.56
CA GLU A 268 18.81 -2.61 -16.47
C GLU A 268 19.78 -3.61 -15.83
N THR A 269 19.47 -4.92 -15.89
CA THR A 269 20.36 -5.97 -15.38
C THR A 269 21.49 -6.29 -16.36
N GLY A 270 21.19 -6.35 -17.67
CA GLY A 270 22.19 -6.64 -18.71
C GLY A 270 23.29 -5.57 -18.81
N ASP A 271 22.93 -4.30 -18.66
CA ASP A 271 23.89 -3.18 -18.66
C ASP A 271 24.84 -3.21 -17.44
N ILE A 272 24.45 -3.87 -16.35
CA ILE A 272 25.31 -4.04 -15.15
C ILE A 272 26.35 -5.13 -15.38
N GLU A 273 26.00 -6.21 -16.06
CA GLU A 273 26.91 -7.34 -16.32
C GLU A 273 27.97 -7.00 -17.38
N GLU A 274 27.61 -6.23 -18.43
CA GLU A 274 28.57 -5.82 -19.47
C GLU A 274 29.54 -4.72 -19.02
N GLY A 275 29.21 -3.92 -18.00
CA GLY A 275 30.08 -2.88 -17.43
C GLY A 275 31.13 -3.38 -16.42
N GLY A 276 31.11 -4.68 -16.05
CA GLY A 276 31.89 -5.25 -14.95
C GLY A 276 33.19 -5.97 -15.32
N CYS A 277 33.55 -6.10 -16.60
CA CYS A 277 34.74 -6.84 -17.04
C CYS A 277 35.61 -6.03 -18.00
N GLY A 278 36.42 -5.12 -17.44
CA GLY A 278 37.41 -4.33 -18.20
C GLY A 278 38.66 -4.06 -17.37
N GLY A 279 39.25 -5.10 -16.78
CA GLY A 279 40.44 -4.99 -15.93
C GLY A 279 41.27 -6.26 -15.90
N GLY A 280 41.56 -6.83 -17.07
CA GLY A 280 42.52 -7.93 -17.20
C GLY A 280 43.95 -7.40 -17.08
N GLU A 281 44.49 -7.36 -15.86
CA GLU A 281 45.92 -7.14 -15.65
C GLU A 281 46.72 -8.36 -16.15
N ASN A 282 47.55 -8.11 -17.16
CA ASN A 282 48.60 -8.99 -17.65
C ASN A 282 49.59 -9.35 -16.51
N PHE A 283 49.44 -10.51 -15.88
CA PHE A 283 50.51 -11.08 -15.05
C PHE A 283 51.48 -11.90 -15.91
N GLY A 284 52.57 -11.25 -16.30
CA GLY A 284 53.64 -11.82 -17.08
C GLY A 284 54.34 -13.00 -16.39
N ARG A 285 54.48 -14.10 -17.13
CA ARG A 285 55.39 -15.20 -16.80
C ARG A 285 56.83 -14.68 -16.72
N ARG A 286 57.44 -14.68 -15.54
CA ARG A 286 58.90 -14.73 -15.41
C ARG A 286 59.31 -16.14 -15.00
N ARG A 287 59.95 -16.83 -15.95
CA ARG A 287 60.84 -17.96 -15.70
C ARG A 287 61.99 -17.49 -14.80
N PHE A 288 62.34 -18.29 -13.80
CA PHE A 288 63.72 -18.36 -13.32
C PHE A 288 64.19 -19.81 -13.36
N LYS A 289 65.36 -19.97 -13.96
CA LYS A 289 66.25 -21.13 -13.83
C LYS A 289 66.87 -21.12 -12.45
#